data_AF-A0A7C4BY28-F1
#
_entry.id   AF-A0A7C4BY28-F1
#
_cell.length_a   1.000
_cell.length_b   1.000
_cell.length_c   1.000
_cell.angle_alpha   90.00
_cell.angle_beta   90.00
_cell.angle_gamma   90.00
#
_symmetry.space_group_name_H-M   'P 1'
#
loop_
_entity.id
_entity.type
_entity.pdbx_description
1 polymer ?
#
loop_
_entity_poly.entity_id
_entity_poly.type
_entity_poly.pdbx_seq_one_letter_code
_entity_poly.pdbx_strand_id
1 'polypeptide(L)'
;MGVGAAAVPDYLPARMVNEYVYCPRLCYYEWVEGLFAESAETVEGKLRHERVDAGTGALPAPEETAPGEIRKGRSVTLASERWKVIARMDLIEVDGATATPVDYKRGRPREGDGGLEAWPADRAQITVQGLILRENGYQCEEGVLWYAETRQKVRVRFNETALR
;
A
#
# COMPACT_ATOMS: atom_id res chain seq x y z
N MET A 1 21.94 20.42 -23.15
CA MET A 1 20.64 19.94 -23.66
C MET A 1 19.96 19.27 -22.49
N GLY A 2 18.98 19.93 -21.88
CA GLY A 2 18.25 19.35 -20.75
C GLY A 2 17.46 18.16 -21.24
N VAL A 3 17.73 16.99 -20.67
CA VAL A 3 16.78 15.88 -20.71
C VAL A 3 15.47 16.43 -20.16
N GLY A 4 14.43 16.49 -20.99
CA GLY A 4 13.10 16.87 -20.51
C GLY A 4 12.72 15.88 -19.44
N ALA A 5 12.53 16.34 -18.20
CA ALA A 5 12.03 15.48 -17.14
C ALA A 5 10.75 14.84 -17.66
N ALA A 6 10.71 13.51 -17.71
CA ALA A 6 9.47 12.80 -17.97
C ALA A 6 8.41 13.31 -16.99
N ALA A 7 7.18 13.54 -17.45
CA ALA A 7 6.13 14.01 -16.57
C ALA A 7 5.94 13.00 -15.44
N VAL A 8 5.88 13.50 -14.20
CA VAL A 8 5.58 12.66 -13.04
C VAL A 8 4.19 12.03 -13.24
N PRO A 9 4.04 10.71 -13.05
CA PRO A 9 2.75 10.02 -13.18
C PRO A 9 1.63 10.62 -12.33
N ASP A 10 0.38 10.40 -12.76
CA ASP A 10 -0.80 10.98 -12.08
C ASP A 10 -1.05 10.37 -10.70
N TYR A 11 -0.61 9.14 -10.45
CA TYR A 11 -0.80 8.43 -9.18
C TYR A 11 0.53 8.25 -8.45
N LEU A 12 0.57 8.70 -7.20
CA LEU A 12 1.71 8.47 -6.31
C LEU A 12 1.67 7.05 -5.72
N PRO A 13 2.72 6.22 -5.92
CA PRO A 13 2.78 4.91 -5.29
C PRO A 13 2.91 5.01 -3.76
N ALA A 14 2.21 4.16 -3.01
CA ALA A 14 2.31 4.09 -1.56
C ALA A 14 3.76 3.85 -1.07
N ARG A 15 4.57 3.16 -1.87
CA ARG A 15 6.02 3.01 -1.63
C ARG A 15 6.73 4.36 -1.61
N MET A 16 6.38 5.31 -2.48
CA MET A 16 7.03 6.63 -2.49
C MET A 16 6.72 7.46 -1.24
N VAL A 17 5.59 7.18 -0.58
CA VAL A 17 5.29 7.76 0.74
C VAL A 17 6.22 7.20 1.82
N ASN A 18 6.56 5.91 1.76
CA ASN A 18 7.61 5.32 2.59
C ASN A 18 8.93 6.05 2.38
N GLU A 19 9.37 6.13 1.12
CA GLU A 19 10.66 6.73 0.77
C GLU A 19 10.72 8.20 1.16
N TYR A 20 9.62 8.95 1.05
CA TYR A 20 9.57 10.34 1.50
C TYR A 20 9.75 10.47 3.02
N VAL A 21 9.06 9.64 3.79
CA VAL A 21 9.18 9.64 5.26
C VAL A 21 10.57 9.19 5.71
N TYR A 22 11.18 8.25 4.98
CA TYR A 22 12.53 7.79 5.24
C TYR A 22 13.58 8.85 4.87
N CYS A 23 13.51 9.38 3.64
CA CYS A 23 14.42 10.37 3.10
C CYS A 23 13.77 11.14 1.94
N PRO A 24 13.32 12.40 2.15
CA PRO A 24 12.70 13.21 1.09
C PRO A 24 13.57 13.37 -0.16
N ARG A 25 14.89 13.42 0.03
CA ARG A 25 15.86 13.51 -1.06
C ARG A 25 15.94 12.23 -1.89
N LEU A 26 15.85 11.05 -1.27
CA LEU A 26 15.78 9.79 -1.99
C LEU A 26 14.49 9.71 -2.81
N CYS A 27 13.35 10.05 -2.18
CA CYS A 27 12.07 10.11 -2.87
C CYS A 27 12.10 11.03 -4.09
N TYR A 28 12.71 12.22 -3.98
CA TYR A 28 12.88 13.13 -5.11
C TYR A 28 13.65 12.47 -6.26
N TYR A 29 14.76 11.80 -5.97
CA TYR A 29 15.55 11.13 -7.01
C TYR A 29 14.84 9.94 -7.66
N GLU A 30 14.14 9.13 -6.87
CA GLU A 30 13.44 7.96 -7.39
C GLU A 30 12.18 8.35 -8.17
N TRP A 31 11.39 9.29 -7.66
CA TRP A 31 10.07 9.64 -8.20
C TRP A 31 10.09 10.80 -9.18
N VAL A 32 10.72 11.92 -8.80
CA VAL A 32 10.66 13.16 -9.59
C VAL A 32 11.69 13.13 -10.72
N GLU A 33 12.91 12.66 -10.42
CA GLU A 33 13.96 12.52 -11.44
C GLU A 33 13.89 11.18 -12.18
N GLY A 34 13.03 10.25 -11.75
CA GLY A 34 12.81 8.96 -12.41
C GLY A 34 14.03 8.02 -12.41
N LEU A 35 15.00 8.24 -11.53
CA LEU A 35 16.30 7.54 -11.57
C LEU A 35 16.20 6.05 -11.23
N PHE A 36 15.06 5.56 -10.74
CA PHE A 36 14.84 4.18 -10.31
C PHE A 36 13.39 3.66 -10.58
N ALA A 37 12.64 4.33 -11.46
CA ALA A 37 11.17 4.19 -11.56
C ALA A 37 10.67 3.07 -12.50
N GLU A 38 11.23 1.85 -12.47
CA GLU A 38 10.67 0.75 -13.29
C GLU A 38 9.27 0.29 -12.82
N SER A 39 8.90 0.62 -11.57
CA SER A 39 7.68 0.07 -10.93
C SER A 39 6.39 0.85 -11.17
N ALA A 40 6.45 2.14 -11.55
CA ALA A 40 5.26 2.98 -11.68
C ALA A 40 4.70 3.02 -13.12
N GLU A 41 5.58 3.09 -14.13
CA GLU A 41 5.19 3.14 -15.54
C GLU A 41 4.44 1.87 -15.98
N THR A 42 4.82 0.71 -15.44
CA THR A 42 4.16 -0.57 -15.72
C THR A 42 2.73 -0.63 -15.15
N VAL A 43 2.44 0.16 -14.11
CA VAL A 43 1.18 0.08 -13.35
C VAL A 43 0.17 1.11 -13.83
N GLU A 44 0.59 2.35 -14.10
CA GLU A 44 -0.29 3.38 -14.68
C GLU A 44 -0.73 3.02 -16.11
N GLY A 45 0.18 2.46 -16.92
CA GLY A 45 -0.14 1.96 -18.26
C GLY A 45 -1.20 0.85 -18.28
N LYS A 46 -1.29 0.05 -17.20
CA LYS A 46 -2.34 -0.96 -17.02
C LYS A 46 -3.65 -0.38 -16.52
N LEU A 47 -3.62 0.57 -15.58
CA LEU A 47 -4.83 1.22 -15.06
C LEU A 47 -5.57 2.06 -16.11
N ARG A 48 -4.86 2.65 -17.09
CA ARG A 48 -5.51 3.38 -18.18
C ARG A 48 -6.38 2.48 -19.09
N HIS A 49 -6.19 1.15 -19.03
CA HIS A 49 -6.91 0.17 -19.84
C HIS A 49 -7.80 -0.79 -19.03
N GLU A 50 -7.50 -1.05 -17.76
CA GLU A 50 -8.21 -2.04 -16.94
C GLU A 50 -9.03 -1.36 -15.84
N ARG A 51 -10.15 -0.76 -16.24
CA ARG A 51 -11.32 -0.74 -15.34
C ARG A 51 -11.74 -2.19 -15.20
N VAL A 52 -11.45 -2.79 -14.04
CA VAL A 52 -11.96 -4.11 -13.65
C VAL A 52 -11.54 -5.21 -14.64
N ASP A 53 -10.35 -5.78 -14.46
CA ASP A 53 -10.20 -7.19 -14.78
C ASP A 53 -9.43 -7.91 -13.70
N ALA A 54 -10.08 -8.95 -13.18
CA ALA A 54 -9.64 -9.86 -12.15
C ALA A 54 -8.36 -10.59 -12.59
N GLY A 55 -7.21 -9.92 -12.53
CA GLY A 55 -5.91 -10.55 -12.71
C GLY A 55 -5.59 -11.42 -11.50
N THR A 56 -5.80 -12.74 -11.61
CA THR A 56 -5.29 -13.88 -10.79
C THR A 56 -5.31 -13.76 -9.24
N GLY A 57 -5.90 -12.70 -8.69
CA GLY A 57 -5.94 -12.36 -7.27
C GLY A 57 -7.12 -11.45 -6.95
N ALA A 58 -8.26 -11.66 -7.63
CA ALA A 58 -9.50 -10.93 -7.37
C ALA A 58 -9.80 -10.96 -5.87
N LEU A 59 -9.81 -9.78 -5.24
CA LEU A 59 -10.43 -9.65 -3.95
C LEU A 59 -11.92 -9.92 -4.15
N PRO A 60 -12.53 -10.77 -3.32
CA PRO A 60 -13.98 -10.89 -3.36
C PRO A 60 -14.58 -9.51 -3.10
N ALA A 61 -15.71 -9.22 -3.75
CA ALA A 61 -16.41 -7.99 -3.45
C ALA A 61 -16.80 -7.99 -1.95
N PRO A 62 -16.83 -6.82 -1.29
CA PRO A 62 -17.22 -6.73 0.11
C PRO A 62 -18.56 -7.44 0.41
N GLU A 63 -19.50 -7.45 -0.54
CA GLU A 63 -20.81 -8.11 -0.38
C GLU A 63 -20.79 -9.64 -0.58
N GLU A 64 -19.72 -10.19 -1.17
CA GLU A 64 -19.61 -11.60 -1.54
C GLU A 64 -18.94 -12.47 -0.46
N THR A 65 -18.49 -11.85 0.63
CA THR A 65 -17.77 -12.55 1.71
C THR A 65 -18.65 -12.62 2.95
N ALA A 66 -18.91 -13.84 3.45
CA ALA A 66 -19.59 -14.04 4.72
C ALA A 66 -18.60 -13.83 5.89
N PRO A 67 -19.02 -13.19 7.00
CA PRO A 67 -18.18 -13.10 8.20
C PRO A 67 -17.77 -14.48 8.73
N GLY A 68 -16.53 -14.60 9.19
CA GLY A 68 -15.96 -15.83 9.75
C GLY A 68 -15.18 -16.70 8.75
N GLU A 69 -15.19 -16.38 7.46
CA GLU A 69 -14.35 -17.01 6.44
C GLU A 69 -13.31 -16.02 5.90
N ILE A 70 -12.04 -16.19 6.31
CA ILE A 70 -10.96 -15.31 5.85
C ILE A 70 -10.55 -15.66 4.41
N ARG A 71 -10.89 -14.80 3.47
CA ARG A 71 -10.43 -14.83 2.07
C ARG A 71 -9.12 -14.07 1.93
N LYS A 72 -8.29 -14.43 0.95
CA LYS A 72 -6.97 -13.83 0.74
C LYS A 72 -6.77 -13.37 -0.71
N GLY A 73 -6.54 -12.08 -0.90
CA GLY A 73 -6.04 -11.51 -2.15
C GLY A 73 -4.51 -11.38 -2.11
N ARG A 74 -3.81 -11.68 -3.20
CA ARG A 74 -2.34 -11.56 -3.27
C ARG A 74 -1.91 -10.73 -4.46
N SER A 75 -0.87 -9.90 -4.30
CA SER A 75 -0.36 -9.02 -5.36
C SER A 75 -1.45 -8.13 -5.99
N VAL A 76 -2.41 -7.69 -5.19
CA VAL A 76 -3.53 -6.90 -5.69
C VAL A 76 -3.11 -5.46 -5.89
N THR A 77 -3.42 -4.89 -7.05
CA THR A 77 -3.17 -3.48 -7.33
C THR A 77 -4.48 -2.72 -7.27
N LEU A 78 -4.54 -1.70 -6.42
CA LEU A 78 -5.69 -0.81 -6.27
C LEU A 78 -5.21 0.64 -6.22
N ALA A 79 -6.09 1.55 -6.60
CA ALA A 79 -5.84 2.99 -6.57
C ALA A 79 -6.99 3.73 -5.88
N SER A 80 -6.71 4.93 -5.38
CA SER A 80 -7.72 5.92 -5.03
C SER A 80 -7.69 7.04 -6.05
N GLU A 81 -8.85 7.29 -6.68
CA GLU A 81 -9.02 8.41 -7.60
C GLU A 81 -8.99 9.76 -6.91
N ARG A 82 -9.60 9.84 -5.72
CA ARG A 82 -9.72 11.07 -4.94
C ARG A 82 -8.35 11.58 -4.49
N TRP A 83 -7.51 10.67 -3.99
CA TRP A 83 -6.21 11.00 -3.41
C TRP A 83 -5.05 10.84 -4.38
N LYS A 84 -5.32 10.29 -5.57
CA LYS A 84 -4.33 10.03 -6.60
C LYS A 84 -3.14 9.23 -6.05
N VAL A 85 -3.46 8.17 -5.32
CA VAL A 85 -2.48 7.21 -4.78
C VAL A 85 -2.76 5.80 -5.27
N ILE A 86 -1.71 5.01 -5.41
CA ILE A 86 -1.77 3.63 -5.90
C ILE A 86 -0.92 2.70 -5.06
N ALA A 87 -1.35 1.45 -4.89
CA ALA A 87 -0.55 0.44 -4.23
C ALA A 87 -0.73 -0.94 -4.88
N ARG A 88 0.39 -1.63 -5.04
CA ARG A 88 0.42 -3.09 -5.14
C ARG A 88 0.61 -3.66 -3.74
N MET A 89 -0.38 -4.38 -3.23
CA MET A 89 -0.40 -4.95 -1.89
C MET A 89 -0.04 -6.44 -1.96
N ASP A 90 0.91 -6.87 -1.13
CA ASP A 90 1.43 -8.24 -1.14
C ASP A 90 0.35 -9.27 -0.82
N LEU A 91 -0.38 -9.01 0.28
CA LEU A 91 -1.47 -9.82 0.78
C LEU A 91 -2.54 -8.90 1.38
N ILE A 92 -3.79 -9.26 1.17
CA ILE A 92 -4.93 -8.65 1.84
C ILE A 92 -5.77 -9.81 2.38
N GLU A 93 -6.10 -9.74 3.66
CA GLU A 93 -7.02 -10.67 4.31
C GLU A 93 -8.40 -10.01 4.39
N VAL A 94 -9.44 -10.68 3.91
CA VAL A 94 -10.82 -10.17 3.89
C VAL A 94 -11.70 -11.07 4.74
N ASP A 95 -12.41 -10.47 5.69
CA ASP A 95 -13.42 -11.10 6.54
C ASP A 95 -14.70 -10.27 6.50
N GLY A 96 -15.72 -10.77 5.81
CA GLY A 96 -16.88 -9.97 5.43
C GLY A 96 -16.48 -8.74 4.62
N ALA A 97 -16.94 -7.55 5.05
CA ALA A 97 -16.56 -6.27 4.46
C ALA A 97 -15.19 -5.74 4.95
N THR A 98 -14.58 -6.37 5.94
CA THR A 98 -13.32 -5.91 6.55
C THR A 98 -12.12 -6.44 5.77
N ALA A 99 -11.31 -5.55 5.20
CA ALA A 99 -10.04 -5.86 4.58
C ALA A 99 -8.87 -5.38 5.45
N THR A 100 -7.87 -6.26 5.63
CA THR A 100 -6.63 -5.97 6.34
C THR A 100 -5.44 -6.18 5.40
N PRO A 101 -4.71 -5.12 5.00
CA PRO A 101 -3.50 -5.28 4.21
C PRO A 101 -2.38 -5.85 5.09
N VAL A 102 -1.60 -6.76 4.52
CA VAL A 102 -0.42 -7.36 5.12
C VAL A 102 0.79 -7.07 4.22
N ASP A 103 1.72 -6.27 4.73
CA ASP A 103 2.91 -5.80 4.00
C ASP A 103 4.17 -6.49 4.56
N TYR A 104 4.91 -7.16 3.68
CA TYR A 104 6.07 -7.96 4.05
C TYR A 104 7.35 -7.12 4.01
N LYS A 105 8.01 -6.99 5.16
CA LYS A 105 9.25 -6.24 5.33
C LYS A 105 10.43 -7.18 5.49
N ARG A 106 11.55 -6.88 4.83
CA ARG A 106 12.77 -7.71 4.92
C ARG A 106 13.46 -7.63 6.28
N GLY A 107 13.46 -6.45 6.92
CA GLY A 107 14.18 -6.21 8.16
C GLY A 107 13.43 -6.65 9.41
N ARG A 108 13.74 -5.97 10.53
CA ARG A 108 13.14 -6.16 11.85
C ARG A 108 12.30 -4.95 12.27
N PRO A 109 11.31 -5.13 13.18
CA PRO A 109 10.59 -4.00 13.78
C PRO A 109 11.53 -3.16 14.65
N ARG A 110 11.06 -1.96 15.03
CA ARG A 110 11.72 -1.15 16.06
C ARG A 110 11.39 -1.69 17.45
N GLU A 111 12.34 -1.57 18.36
CA GLU A 111 12.08 -1.73 19.80
C GLU A 111 11.73 -0.34 20.36
N GLY A 112 10.56 -0.22 20.96
CA GLY A 112 10.10 0.98 21.66
C GLY A 112 9.71 0.66 23.11
N ASP A 113 9.40 1.70 23.88
CA ASP A 113 9.10 1.59 25.31
C ASP A 113 7.89 0.68 25.61
N GLY A 114 6.98 0.53 24.64
CA GLY A 114 5.79 -0.33 24.71
C GLY A 114 5.92 -1.69 24.02
N GLY A 115 7.11 -2.06 23.53
CA GLY A 115 7.36 -3.29 22.79
C GLY A 115 7.68 -3.04 21.31
N LEU A 116 7.30 -4.00 20.45
CA LEU A 116 7.62 -3.94 19.02
C LEU A 116 6.80 -2.87 18.29
N GLU A 117 7.47 -2.00 17.56
CA GLU A 117 6.87 -0.91 16.82
C GLU A 117 7.22 -0.95 15.33
N ALA A 118 6.34 -0.37 14.51
CA ALA A 118 6.59 -0.13 13.11
C ALA A 118 7.59 1.01 12.93
N TRP A 119 8.41 0.93 11.89
CA TRP A 119 9.14 2.11 11.43
C TRP A 119 8.14 3.20 10.96
N PRO A 120 8.42 4.50 11.18
CA PRO A 120 7.53 5.57 10.73
C PRO A 120 7.19 5.49 9.23
N ALA A 121 8.17 5.14 8.40
CA ALA A 121 7.99 4.99 6.96
C ALA A 121 7.10 3.79 6.60
N ASP A 122 7.30 2.63 7.25
CA ASP A 122 6.44 1.47 7.09
C ASP A 122 4.99 1.75 7.52
N ARG A 123 4.83 2.47 8.63
CA ARG A 123 3.53 2.94 9.13
C ARG A 123 2.83 3.84 8.11
N ALA A 124 3.55 4.78 7.50
CA ALA A 124 2.98 5.67 6.49
C ALA A 124 2.51 4.88 5.26
N GLN A 125 3.35 3.97 4.75
CA GLN A 125 3.00 3.12 3.60
C GLN A 125 1.75 2.28 3.86
N ILE A 126 1.69 1.54 4.97
CA ILE A 126 0.55 0.66 5.27
C ILE A 126 -0.74 1.46 5.53
N THR A 127 -0.61 2.70 6.02
CA THR A 127 -1.76 3.62 6.17
C THR A 127 -2.33 4.03 4.82
N VAL A 128 -1.48 4.37 3.84
CA VAL A 128 -1.93 4.67 2.47
C VAL A 128 -2.60 3.46 1.82
N GLN A 129 -2.11 2.24 2.08
CA GLN A 129 -2.78 1.03 1.62
C GLN A 129 -4.18 0.87 2.25
N GLY A 130 -4.32 1.13 3.55
CA GLY A 130 -5.63 1.15 4.22
C GLY A 130 -6.59 2.19 3.64
N LEU A 131 -6.08 3.39 3.31
CA LEU A 131 -6.85 4.44 2.63
C LEU A 131 -7.38 3.96 1.28
N ILE A 132 -6.50 3.35 0.47
CA ILE A 132 -6.87 2.80 -0.84
C ILE A 132 -7.96 1.73 -0.70
N LEU A 133 -7.86 0.83 0.27
CA LEU A 133 -8.89 -0.18 0.52
C LEU A 133 -10.25 0.45 0.85
N ARG A 134 -10.28 1.50 1.69
CA ARG A 134 -11.51 2.24 2.01
C ARG A 134 -12.13 2.91 0.79
N GLU A 135 -11.32 3.53 -0.05
CA GLU A 135 -11.77 4.17 -1.30
C GLU A 135 -12.30 3.15 -2.32
N ASN A 136 -11.98 1.86 -2.15
CA ASN A 136 -12.48 0.74 -2.94
C ASN A 136 -13.63 -0.02 -2.25
N GLY A 137 -14.25 0.56 -1.21
CA GLY A 137 -15.48 0.04 -0.60
C GLY A 137 -15.29 -0.94 0.57
N TYR A 138 -14.05 -1.24 0.96
CA TYR A 138 -13.79 -2.10 2.13
C TYR A 138 -13.79 -1.31 3.44
N GLN A 139 -14.17 -1.95 4.53
CA GLN A 139 -13.84 -1.48 5.88
C GLN A 139 -12.38 -1.83 6.17
N CYS A 140 -11.58 -0.87 6.62
CA CYS A 140 -10.17 -1.12 6.92
C CYS A 140 -9.76 -0.32 8.16
N GLU A 141 -9.55 -1.00 9.28
CA GLU A 141 -9.25 -0.36 10.58
C GLU A 141 -7.80 -0.54 11.02
N GLU A 142 -7.10 -1.50 10.43
CA GLU A 142 -5.69 -1.75 10.70
C GLU A 142 -4.99 -2.35 9.49
N GLY A 143 -3.66 -2.29 9.52
CA GLY A 143 -2.79 -3.07 8.65
C GLY A 143 -1.76 -3.83 9.48
N VAL A 144 -1.19 -4.87 8.87
CA VAL A 144 -0.20 -5.72 9.51
C VAL A 144 1.13 -5.63 8.76
N LEU A 145 2.19 -5.32 9.49
CA LEU A 145 3.56 -5.42 9.00
C LEU A 145 4.15 -6.75 9.46
N TRP A 146 4.63 -7.57 8.53
CA TRP A 146 5.34 -8.80 8.85
C TRP A 146 6.83 -8.63 8.56
N TYR A 147 7.67 -8.72 9.58
CA TYR A 147 9.11 -8.51 9.50
C TYR A 147 9.83 -9.86 9.38
N ALA A 148 10.49 -10.09 8.25
CA ALA A 148 11.03 -11.39 7.86
C ALA A 148 12.22 -11.84 8.72
N GLU A 149 13.09 -10.90 9.11
CA GLU A 149 14.29 -11.21 9.89
C GLU A 149 13.95 -11.82 11.25
N THR A 150 12.89 -11.32 11.90
CA THR A 150 12.47 -11.77 13.24
C THR A 150 11.19 -12.61 13.23
N ARG A 151 10.52 -12.73 12.06
CA ARG A 151 9.21 -13.38 11.87
C ARG A 151 8.11 -12.78 12.75
N GLN A 152 8.26 -11.53 13.16
CA GLN A 152 7.32 -10.82 14.03
C GLN A 152 6.29 -10.03 13.24
N LYS A 153 5.12 -9.83 13.85
CA LYS A 153 4.05 -9.00 13.31
C LYS A 153 3.88 -7.74 14.15
N VAL A 154 3.73 -6.61 13.49
CA VAL A 154 3.31 -5.35 14.13
C VAL A 154 2.00 -4.90 13.51
N ARG A 155 0.98 -4.66 14.34
CA ARG A 155 -0.30 -4.11 13.92
C ARG A 155 -0.26 -2.58 13.97
N VAL A 156 -0.73 -1.96 12.89
CA VAL A 156 -0.89 -0.51 12.77
C VAL A 156 -2.37 -0.21 12.71
N ARG A 157 -2.94 0.28 13.81
CA ARG A 157 -4.32 0.80 13.84
C ARG A 157 -4.40 2.11 13.06
N PHE A 158 -5.43 2.25 12.25
CA PHE A 158 -5.72 3.50 11.56
C PHE A 158 -6.77 4.28 12.34
N ASN A 159 -6.41 5.48 12.80
CA ASN A 159 -7.38 6.40 13.37
C ASN A 159 -7.96 7.29 12.26
N GLU A 160 -9.10 7.95 12.52
CA GLU A 160 -9.74 8.79 11.51
C GLU A 160 -8.86 9.94 11.04
N THR A 161 -8.00 10.49 11.90
CA THR A 161 -7.04 11.54 11.52
C THR A 161 -6.03 11.06 10.47
N ALA A 162 -5.66 9.78 10.49
CA ALA A 162 -4.70 9.22 9.55
C ALA A 162 -5.32 8.89 8.17
N LEU A 163 -6.64 8.93 8.03
CA LEU A 163 -7.38 8.46 6.84
C LEU A 163 -8.45 9.45 6.33
N ARG A 164 -8.37 10.75 6.70
CA ARG A 164 -9.30 11.80 6.27
C ARG A 164 -8.68 12.80 5.30
#